data_AF-A0A1C5E7B2-F1
#
_entry.id   AF-A0A1C5E7B2-F1
#
_cell.length_a   1.000
_cell.length_b   1.000
_cell.length_c   1.000
_cell.angle_alpha   90.00
_cell.angle_beta   90.00
_cell.angle_gamma   90.00
#
_symmetry.space_group_name_H-M   'P 1'
#
loop_
_entity.id
_entity.type
_entity.pdbx_description
1 polymer ?
#
loop_
_entity_poly.entity_id
_entity_poly.type
_entity_poly.pdbx_seq_one_letter_code
_entity_poly.pdbx_strand_id
1 'polypeptide(L)'
;MTRISVERRGSFLGVVDRFWRKSGYQMTAVNNSAEFPAIYARTNDGYRMSLSIGGEGQAFFQVDTPCAQKSEVLDSTSQATAPVYVGLEFIPRPNIHSDFWSASGS
;
A
#
# COMPACT_ATOMS: atom_id res chain seq x y z
N MET A 1 10.57 5.99 7.63
CA MET A 1 9.59 6.27 6.55
C MET A 1 9.09 7.70 6.67
N THR A 2 8.72 8.34 5.55
CA THR A 2 8.21 9.73 5.54
C THR A 2 6.83 9.81 6.18
N ARG A 3 6.62 10.82 7.01
CA ARG A 3 5.32 11.13 7.61
C ARG A 3 4.47 11.96 6.65
N ILE A 4 3.35 11.43 6.18
CA ILE A 4 2.37 12.20 5.40
C ILE A 4 1.38 12.87 6.37
N SER A 5 1.38 14.21 6.35
CA SER A 5 0.47 15.02 7.16
C SER A 5 -0.99 14.80 6.80
N VAL A 6 -1.90 15.06 7.75
CA VAL A 6 -3.34 14.84 7.57
C VAL A 6 -3.86 15.60 6.34
N GLU A 7 -3.36 16.82 6.14
CA GLU A 7 -3.71 17.74 5.06
C GLU A 7 -3.31 17.20 3.67
N ARG A 8 -2.28 16.35 3.61
CA ARG A 8 -1.74 15.81 2.35
C ARG A 8 -2.35 14.47 1.94
N ARG A 9 -2.89 13.69 2.88
CA ARG A 9 -3.38 12.31 2.63
C ARG A 9 -4.43 12.25 1.52
N GLY A 10 -5.48 13.06 1.64
CA GLY A 10 -6.57 13.08 0.66
C GLY A 10 -6.11 13.51 -0.74
N SER A 11 -5.28 14.55 -0.81
CA SER A 11 -4.71 15.04 -2.08
C SER A 11 -3.86 13.96 -2.77
N PHE A 12 -3.03 13.25 -2.01
CA PHE A 12 -2.20 12.17 -2.53
C PHE A 12 -3.03 11.03 -3.12
N LEU A 13 -4.01 10.53 -2.36
CA LEU A 13 -4.93 9.49 -2.82
C LEU A 13 -5.70 9.95 -4.07
N GLY A 14 -6.14 11.22 -4.12
CA GLY A 14 -6.84 11.77 -5.27
C GLY A 14 -6.00 11.84 -6.54
N VAL A 15 -4.70 12.12 -6.44
CA VAL A 15 -3.79 12.07 -7.61
C VAL A 15 -3.70 10.65 -8.16
N VAL A 16 -3.57 9.66 -7.28
CA VAL A 16 -3.45 8.25 -7.69
C VAL A 16 -4.77 7.69 -8.22
N ASP A 17 -5.92 7.98 -7.58
CA ASP A 17 -7.25 7.59 -8.07
C ASP A 17 -7.47 8.09 -9.50
N ARG A 18 -7.18 9.38 -9.77
CA ARG A 18 -7.29 9.95 -11.12
C ARG A 18 -6.38 9.25 -12.12
N PHE A 19 -5.14 8.95 -11.73
CA PHE A 19 -4.21 8.23 -12.59
C PHE A 19 -4.72 6.81 -12.90
N TRP A 20 -5.14 6.05 -11.90
CA TRP A 20 -5.68 4.69 -12.08
C TRP A 20 -6.90 4.68 -12.99
N ARG A 21 -7.85 5.60 -12.79
CA ARG A 21 -9.02 5.74 -13.68
C ARG A 21 -8.61 6.05 -15.11
N LYS A 22 -7.66 6.98 -15.32
CA LYS A 22 -7.14 7.33 -16.64
C LYS A 22 -6.44 6.13 -17.32
N SER A 23 -5.80 5.27 -16.53
CA SER A 23 -5.16 4.03 -16.98
C SER A 23 -6.14 2.88 -17.21
N GLY A 24 -7.45 3.11 -17.06
CA GLY A 24 -8.49 2.10 -17.29
C GLY A 24 -8.67 1.11 -16.15
N TYR A 25 -8.13 1.38 -14.95
CA TYR A 25 -8.30 0.50 -13.80
C TYR A 25 -9.72 0.67 -13.26
N GLN A 26 -10.33 -0.45 -12.87
CA GLN A 26 -11.64 -0.46 -12.23
C GLN A 26 -11.47 -0.15 -10.75
N MET A 27 -11.94 1.01 -10.30
CA MET A 27 -12.00 1.32 -8.87
C MET A 27 -13.00 0.40 -8.18
N THR A 28 -12.60 -0.26 -7.09
CA THR A 28 -13.40 -1.28 -6.40
C THR A 28 -13.94 -0.80 -5.06
N ALA A 29 -13.20 0.04 -4.33
CA ALA A 29 -13.63 0.62 -3.06
C ALA A 29 -12.84 1.88 -2.72
N VAL A 30 -13.41 2.69 -1.82
CA VAL A 30 -12.74 3.84 -1.20
C VAL A 30 -13.05 3.79 0.30
N ASN A 31 -12.01 3.93 1.13
CA ASN A 31 -12.15 4.15 2.57
C ASN A 31 -11.96 5.64 2.85
N ASN A 32 -13.04 6.30 3.26
CA ASN A 32 -13.08 7.74 3.53
C ASN A 32 -12.70 8.10 4.98
N SER A 33 -12.08 7.19 5.73
CA SER A 33 -11.58 7.50 7.08
C SER A 33 -10.61 8.69 7.05
N ALA A 34 -10.80 9.66 7.94
CA ALA A 34 -9.87 10.77 8.09
C ALA A 34 -8.49 10.31 8.59
N GLU A 35 -8.46 9.25 9.38
CA GLU A 35 -7.24 8.72 9.98
C GLU A 35 -6.55 7.72 9.06
N PHE A 36 -7.32 6.78 8.50
CA PHE A 36 -6.81 5.68 7.67
C PHE A 36 -7.43 5.65 6.27
N PRO A 37 -7.29 6.71 5.47
CA PRO A 37 -7.89 6.76 4.14
C PRO A 37 -7.20 5.77 3.19
N ALA A 38 -7.98 5.20 2.26
CA ALA A 38 -7.48 4.24 1.28
C ALA A 38 -8.30 4.22 -0.01
N ILE A 39 -7.67 3.83 -1.11
CA ILE A 39 -8.30 3.54 -2.40
C ILE A 39 -7.90 2.15 -2.89
N TYR A 40 -8.84 1.49 -3.56
CA TYR A 40 -8.67 0.13 -4.08
C TYR A 40 -9.11 0.08 -5.54
N ALA A 41 -8.32 -0.60 -6.36
CA ALA A 41 -8.62 -0.77 -7.77
C ALA A 41 -8.24 -2.17 -8.27
N ARG A 42 -8.77 -2.53 -9.43
CA ARG A 42 -8.41 -3.74 -10.17
C ARG A 42 -7.93 -3.35 -11.56
N THR A 43 -6.82 -3.93 -12.00
CA THR A 43 -6.31 -3.77 -13.36
C THR A 43 -7.06 -4.70 -14.33
N ASN A 44 -6.95 -4.46 -15.64
CA ASN A 44 -7.62 -5.28 -16.65
C ASN A 44 -7.12 -6.74 -16.70
N ASP A 45 -5.87 -6.96 -16.33
CA ASP A 45 -5.22 -8.27 -16.17
C ASP A 45 -5.45 -8.90 -14.78
N GLY A 46 -6.30 -8.29 -13.95
CA GLY A 46 -6.85 -8.92 -12.74
C GLY A 46 -6.07 -8.68 -11.44
N TYR A 47 -4.99 -7.90 -11.45
CA TYR A 47 -4.27 -7.51 -10.24
C TYR A 47 -5.13 -6.60 -9.37
N ARG A 48 -5.02 -6.74 -8.05
CA ARG A 48 -5.67 -5.81 -7.10
C ARG A 48 -4.65 -4.83 -6.56
N MET A 49 -4.92 -3.56 -6.78
CA MET A 49 -4.12 -2.44 -6.28
C MET A 49 -4.75 -1.91 -5.00
N SER A 50 -3.92 -1.60 -4.01
CA SER A 50 -4.35 -0.78 -2.87
C SER A 50 -3.31 0.28 -2.54
N LEU A 51 -3.79 1.48 -2.25
CA LEU A 51 -3.01 2.57 -1.69
C LEU A 51 -3.72 3.01 -0.42
N SER A 52 -3.03 2.94 0.71
CA SER A 52 -3.60 3.31 2.00
C SER A 52 -2.62 4.12 2.83
N ILE A 53 -3.17 4.91 3.74
CA ILE A 53 -2.41 5.60 4.78
C ILE A 53 -2.67 4.89 6.10
N GLY A 54 -1.61 4.33 6.69
CA GLY A 54 -1.63 3.72 8.02
C GLY A 54 -1.19 4.69 9.12
N GLY A 55 -0.88 4.13 10.29
CA GLY A 55 -0.53 4.89 11.48
C GLY A 55 0.57 5.93 11.24
N GLU A 56 0.36 7.12 11.83
CA GLU A 56 1.23 8.29 11.70
C GLU A 56 1.53 8.74 10.26
N GLY A 57 0.65 8.43 9.29
CA GLY A 57 0.82 8.91 7.92
C GLY A 57 1.72 8.04 7.05
N GLN A 58 1.94 6.78 7.42
CA GLN A 58 2.70 5.83 6.62
C GLN A 58 1.92 5.41 5.38
N ALA A 59 2.46 5.63 4.19
CA ALA A 59 1.87 5.11 2.96
C ALA A 59 2.18 3.62 2.76
N PHE A 60 1.17 2.84 2.39
CA PHE A 60 1.29 1.47 1.94
C PHE A 60 0.75 1.36 0.52
N PHE A 61 1.56 0.81 -0.37
CA PHE A 61 1.17 0.46 -1.72
C PHE A 61 1.34 -1.05 -1.89
N GLN A 62 0.24 -1.75 -2.17
CA GLN A 62 0.22 -3.20 -2.30
C GLN A 62 -0.42 -3.59 -3.63
N VAL A 63 0.16 -4.62 -4.23
CA VAL A 63 -0.31 -5.24 -5.46
C VAL A 63 -0.49 -6.72 -5.21
N ASP A 64 -1.74 -7.19 -5.23
CA ASP A 64 -2.01 -8.62 -5.21
C ASP A 64 -2.08 -9.15 -6.63
N THR A 65 -1.39 -10.26 -6.88
CA THR A 65 -1.51 -10.98 -8.13
C THR A 65 -2.91 -11.59 -8.27
N PRO A 66 -3.43 -11.68 -9.50
CA PRO A 66 -4.57 -12.56 -9.75
C PRO A 66 -4.20 -14.00 -9.39
N CYS A 67 -5.21 -14.86 -9.23
CA CYS A 67 -4.97 -16.28 -9.00
C CYS A 67 -4.09 -16.86 -10.14
N ALA A 68 -2.87 -17.24 -9.80
CA ALA A 68 -2.01 -17.99 -10.72
C ALA A 68 -2.51 -19.43 -10.82
N GLN A 69 -2.38 -20.04 -11.99
CA GLN A 69 -2.59 -21.48 -12.10
C GLN A 69 -1.52 -22.22 -11.31
N LYS A 70 -1.93 -23.28 -10.60
CA LYS A 70 -0.99 -24.14 -9.88
C LYS A 70 -0.05 -24.77 -10.89
N SER A 71 1.26 -24.52 -10.74
CA SER A 71 2.30 -25.23 -11.48
C SER A 71 2.82 -26.36 -10.61
N GLU A 72 3.08 -27.52 -11.22
CA GLU A 72 3.92 -28.52 -10.58
C GLU A 72 5.35 -27.99 -10.51
N VAL A 73 5.88 -27.94 -9.29
CA VAL A 73 7.29 -27.65 -9.00
C VAL A 73 7.77 -28.76 -8.08
N LEU A 74 9.04 -29.16 -8.25
CA LEU A 74 9.65 -30.12 -7.34
C LEU A 74 9.70 -29.54 -5.93
N ASP A 75 9.57 -30.41 -4.93
CA ASP A 75 9.81 -30.02 -3.55
C ASP A 75 11.23 -29.46 -3.39
N SER A 76 11.37 -28.47 -2.51
CA SER A 76 12.69 -27.94 -2.17
C SER A 76 13.54 -29.05 -1.57
N THR A 77 14.67 -29.38 -2.21
CA THR A 77 15.64 -30.34 -1.67
C THR A 77 16.52 -29.73 -0.58
N SER A 78 16.45 -28.41 -0.37
CA SER A 78 17.17 -27.70 0.67
C SER A 78 16.31 -27.49 1.92
N GLN A 79 16.93 -27.59 3.09
CA GLN A 79 16.33 -27.15 4.33
C GLN A 79 16.20 -25.62 4.33
N ALA A 80 15.08 -25.14 4.84
CA ALA A 80 14.89 -23.71 5.06
C ALA A 80 15.93 -23.22 6.08
N THR A 81 16.87 -22.40 5.61
CA THR A 81 17.90 -21.76 6.44
C THR A 81 17.49 -20.38 6.93
N ALA A 82 16.35 -19.86 6.44
CA ALA A 82 15.85 -18.57 6.85
C ALA A 82 15.47 -18.60 8.34
N PRO A 83 16.01 -17.70 9.17
CA PRO A 83 15.59 -17.59 10.56
C PRO A 83 14.09 -17.30 10.64
N VAL A 84 13.38 -18.06 11.48
CA VAL A 84 11.99 -17.77 11.81
C VAL A 84 12.00 -16.65 12.83
N TYR A 85 11.68 -15.44 12.39
CA TYR A 85 11.62 -14.26 13.26
C TYR A 85 10.31 -14.23 14.06
N VAL A 86 10.16 -15.18 14.98
CA VAL A 86 9.04 -15.20 15.93
C VAL A 86 9.16 -13.97 16.84
N GLY A 87 8.13 -13.11 16.87
CA GLY A 87 8.08 -11.93 17.75
C GLY A 87 8.58 -10.61 17.14
N LEU A 88 8.92 -10.55 15.85
CA LEU A 88 9.08 -9.27 15.14
C LEU A 88 7.71 -8.66 14.80
N GLU A 89 6.96 -8.25 15.82
CA GLU A 89 5.59 -7.74 15.66
C GLU A 89 5.52 -6.26 15.32
N PHE A 90 6.65 -5.54 15.32
CA PHE A 90 6.63 -4.08 15.19
C PHE A 90 7.08 -3.59 13.82
N ILE A 91 6.11 -3.19 12.99
CA ILE A 91 6.38 -2.34 11.83
C ILE A 91 6.75 -0.95 12.37
N PRO A 92 7.98 -0.45 12.12
CA PRO A 92 8.42 0.84 12.66
C PRO A 92 7.53 1.98 12.15
N ARG A 93 7.24 2.97 12.99
CA ARG A 93 6.48 4.16 12.60
C ARG A 93 7.29 5.11 11.71
N PRO A 94 6.63 5.90 10.86
CA PRO A 94 7.31 6.93 10.06
C PRO A 94 7.87 8.05 10.96
N ASN A 95 9.18 8.24 10.87
CA ASN A 95 9.96 9.19 11.66
C ASN A 95 10.73 10.22 10.81
N ILE A 96 10.59 10.19 9.47
CA ILE A 96 11.29 11.12 8.57
C ILE A 96 10.36 12.29 8.25
N HIS A 97 10.85 13.50 8.49
CA HIS A 97 10.19 14.74 8.08
C HIS A 97 10.56 15.09 6.64
N SER A 98 9.57 15.58 5.89
CA SER A 98 9.76 16.20 4.57
C SER A 98 8.97 17.49 4.52
N ASP A 99 9.61 18.59 4.12
CA ASP A 99 8.97 19.92 4.07
C ASP A 99 7.70 19.94 3.23
N PHE A 100 7.61 19.07 2.21
CA PHE A 100 6.41 18.95 1.40
C PHE A 100 5.37 18.02 2.03
N TRP A 101 5.77 16.79 2.40
CA TRP A 101 4.85 15.73 2.81
C TRP A 101 4.39 15.84 4.26
N SER A 102 5.26 16.36 5.12
CA SER A 102 5.05 16.45 6.57
C SER A 102 4.58 17.83 7.02
N ALA A 103 4.46 18.80 6.11
CA ALA A 103 3.88 20.10 6.41
C ALA A 103 2.42 19.98 6.85
N SER A 104 2.12 20.46 8.06
CA SER A 104 0.79 20.89 8.46
C SER A 104 0.52 22.25 7.81
N GLY A 105 -0.72 22.49 7.37
CA GLY A 105 -1.07 23.68 6.56
C GLY A 105 -0.49 25.01 7.09
N SER A 106 -0.08 25.86 6.15
CA SER A 106 0.26 27.28 6.35
C SER A 106 -0.99 28.13 6.45
#